data_AF-A0A9P0MJ10-F1
#
_entry.id   AF-A0A9P0MJ10-F1
#
_cell.length_a   1.000
_cell.length_b   1.000
_cell.length_c   1.000
_cell.angle_alpha   90.00
_cell.angle_beta   90.00
_cell.angle_gamma   90.00
#
_symmetry.space_group_name_H-M   'P 1'
#
loop_
_entity.id
_entity.type
_entity.pdbx_description
1 polymer ?
#
loop_
_entity_poly.entity_id
_entity_poly.type
_entity_poly.pdbx_seq_one_letter_code
_entity_poly.pdbx_strand_id
1 'polypeptide(L)'
;MKLGNTISEEFPCTVNSIAERERTKGLADNRREWHAESRLVDRQREREKDRKTKLLYDFLEAYNLSQLIESPTRITKSTSTLTDLLIVGDPDDFISVDTLDVGMSDHCVLTFKINFSKASRYEKFLRYRDYSKFDADLFYNDLHSVNWSFIYTLPDVDSMVDHLEVNLKTLFNRHAPYRQVRVSKPPAPWRTYNLKIMMSEIKLLKNINV
;
A
#
# COMPACT_ATOMS: atom_id res chain seq x y z
N MET A 1 -41.24 0.49 106.00
CA MET A 1 -40.23 0.76 107.05
C MET A 1 -38.88 0.89 106.36
N LYS A 2 -38.27 2.09 106.41
CA LYS A 2 -36.86 2.53 106.17
C LYS A 2 -36.05 1.90 105.01
N LEU A 3 -35.17 2.57 104.28
CA LEU A 3 -34.71 3.95 103.98
C LEU A 3 -33.48 3.73 103.07
N GLY A 4 -33.20 4.59 102.09
CA GLY A 4 -31.91 4.56 101.39
C GLY A 4 -31.87 5.41 100.11
N ASN A 5 -31.46 6.67 100.26
CA ASN A 5 -31.19 7.62 99.18
C ASN A 5 -29.99 7.19 98.32
N THR A 6 -30.02 7.47 97.00
CA THR A 6 -28.79 7.87 96.29
C THR A 6 -29.09 8.97 95.27
N ILE A 7 -28.10 9.86 95.16
CA ILE A 7 -28.09 11.21 94.60
C ILE A 7 -28.07 11.19 93.06
N SER A 8 -28.62 12.26 92.49
CA SER A 8 -28.59 12.69 91.10
C SER A 8 -27.18 12.91 90.53
N GLU A 9 -26.92 12.43 89.31
CA GLU A 9 -25.99 13.10 88.38
C GLU A 9 -26.51 12.97 86.94
N GLU A 10 -27.10 14.05 86.43
CA GLU A 10 -27.27 14.29 84.99
C GLU A 10 -25.93 14.76 84.43
N PHE A 11 -25.33 14.01 83.50
CA PHE A 11 -24.17 14.47 82.72
C PHE A 11 -24.65 15.23 81.47
N PRO A 12 -24.30 16.51 81.28
CA PRO A 12 -24.56 17.21 80.03
C PRO A 12 -23.45 16.86 79.02
N CYS A 13 -23.74 16.00 78.04
CA CYS A 13 -22.84 15.79 76.90
C CYS A 13 -23.30 16.62 75.70
N THR A 14 -22.91 17.89 75.67
CA THR A 14 -23.02 18.71 74.45
C THR A 14 -21.93 19.77 74.38
N VAL A 15 -20.70 19.36 74.05
CA VAL A 15 -19.74 20.24 73.36
C VAL A 15 -18.67 19.40 72.64
N ASN A 16 -19.04 18.84 71.49
CA ASN A 16 -18.10 18.49 70.40
C ASN A 16 -18.74 18.55 68.99
N SER A 17 -19.98 19.04 68.87
CA SER A 17 -20.77 18.90 67.63
C SER A 17 -20.47 19.93 66.54
N ILE A 18 -19.81 21.04 66.86
CA ILE A 18 -19.52 22.12 65.89
C ILE A 18 -18.17 21.88 65.21
N ALA A 19 -17.11 21.59 65.97
CA ALA A 19 -15.77 21.33 65.41
C ALA A 19 -15.68 20.04 64.57
N GLU A 20 -16.49 19.02 64.87
CA GLU A 20 -16.62 17.82 64.04
C GLU A 20 -17.51 18.05 62.81
N ARG A 21 -18.56 18.88 62.92
CA ARG A 21 -19.35 19.32 61.75
C ARG A 21 -18.55 20.18 60.79
N GLU A 22 -17.69 21.06 61.30
CA GLU A 22 -16.85 21.91 60.45
C GLU A 22 -15.71 21.12 59.80
N ARG A 23 -15.10 20.15 60.50
CA ARG A 23 -14.13 19.21 59.90
C ARG A 23 -14.75 18.32 58.84
N THR A 24 -15.95 17.79 59.07
CA THR A 24 -16.66 16.96 58.08
C THR A 24 -17.21 17.77 56.91
N LYS A 25 -17.63 19.02 57.13
CA LYS A 25 -17.94 19.98 56.06
C LYS A 25 -16.70 20.29 55.21
N GLY A 26 -15.55 20.61 55.83
CA GLY A 26 -14.29 20.84 55.10
C GLY A 26 -13.82 19.62 54.31
N LEU A 27 -13.96 18.40 54.86
CA LEU A 27 -13.67 17.17 54.11
C LEU A 27 -14.65 16.91 52.96
N ALA A 28 -15.93 17.24 53.14
CA ALA A 28 -16.96 17.07 52.12
C ALA A 28 -16.85 18.13 51.01
N ASP A 29 -16.50 19.36 51.35
CA ASP A 29 -16.26 20.46 50.40
C ASP A 29 -14.98 20.19 49.59
N ASN A 30 -13.89 19.75 50.22
CA ASN A 30 -12.69 19.30 49.49
C ASN A 30 -12.97 18.14 48.52
N ARG A 31 -13.85 17.19 48.90
CA ARG A 31 -14.25 16.09 48.02
C ARG A 31 -15.11 16.58 46.84
N ARG A 32 -15.99 17.56 47.07
CA ARG A 32 -16.83 18.16 46.03
C ARG A 32 -16.01 18.98 45.05
N GLU A 33 -15.05 19.76 45.55
CA GLU A 33 -14.08 20.50 44.72
C GLU A 33 -13.25 19.55 43.86
N TRP A 34 -12.69 18.47 44.45
CA TRP A 34 -11.94 17.46 43.69
C TRP A 34 -12.76 16.81 42.56
N HIS A 35 -14.03 16.48 42.83
CA HIS A 35 -14.93 15.95 41.80
C HIS A 35 -15.27 17.00 40.73
N ALA A 36 -15.40 18.27 41.10
CA ALA A 36 -15.66 19.36 40.16
C ALA A 36 -14.44 19.63 39.24
N GLU A 37 -13.23 19.65 39.81
CA GLU A 37 -11.97 19.77 39.08
C GLU A 37 -11.77 18.59 38.13
N SER A 38 -12.01 17.36 38.59
CA SER A 38 -11.93 16.15 37.74
C SER A 38 -12.88 16.26 36.54
N ARG A 39 -14.12 16.71 36.75
CA ARG A 39 -15.09 16.93 35.66
C ARG A 39 -14.65 18.02 34.68
N LEU A 40 -13.95 19.05 35.15
CA LEU A 40 -13.42 20.11 34.28
C LEU A 40 -12.27 19.57 33.42
N VAL A 41 -11.36 18.79 34.00
CA VAL A 41 -10.27 18.12 33.27
C VAL A 41 -10.82 17.15 32.22
N ASP A 42 -11.82 16.35 32.57
CA ASP A 42 -12.47 15.43 31.62
C ASP A 42 -13.13 16.19 30.47
N ARG A 43 -13.83 17.29 30.78
CA ARG A 43 -14.44 18.16 29.76
C ARG A 43 -13.41 18.79 28.83
N GLN A 44 -12.25 19.18 29.34
CA GLN A 44 -11.15 19.69 28.53
C GLN A 44 -10.58 18.60 27.60
N ARG A 45 -10.44 17.37 28.10
CA ARG A 45 -9.95 16.22 27.30
C ARG A 45 -10.90 15.88 26.16
N GLU A 46 -12.21 15.84 26.39
CA GLU A 46 -13.20 15.59 25.33
C GLU A 46 -13.17 16.69 24.26
N ARG A 47 -13.04 17.96 24.65
CA ARG A 47 -12.92 19.06 23.68
C ARG A 47 -11.68 18.93 22.79
N GLU A 48 -10.54 18.56 23.36
CA GLU A 48 -9.30 18.38 22.59
C GLU A 48 -9.39 17.17 21.67
N LYS A 49 -10.06 16.11 22.11
CA LYS A 49 -10.37 14.93 21.28
C LYS A 49 -11.24 15.32 20.09
N ASP A 50 -12.33 16.04 20.31
CA ASP A 50 -13.22 16.55 19.24
C ASP A 50 -12.45 17.42 18.24
N ARG A 51 -11.55 18.28 18.73
CA ARG A 51 -10.69 19.12 17.89
C ARG A 51 -9.78 18.28 16.98
N LYS A 52 -9.14 17.25 17.52
CA LYS A 52 -8.26 16.35 16.76
C LYS A 52 -9.04 15.53 15.74
N THR A 53 -10.21 15.02 16.10
CA THR A 53 -11.10 14.30 15.20
C THR A 53 -11.50 15.19 14.03
N LYS A 54 -11.91 16.43 14.31
CA LYS A 54 -12.25 17.40 13.26
C LYS A 54 -11.06 17.67 12.33
N LEU A 55 -9.88 17.94 12.89
CA LEU A 55 -8.67 18.19 12.10
C LEU A 55 -8.31 17.01 11.18
N LEU A 56 -8.51 15.78 11.66
CA LEU A 56 -8.31 14.58 10.84
C LEU A 56 -9.32 14.51 9.69
N TYR A 57 -10.61 14.73 9.94
CA TYR A 57 -11.61 14.72 8.86
C TYR A 57 -11.37 15.83 7.83
N ASP A 58 -11.01 17.04 8.28
CA ASP A 58 -10.64 18.14 7.38
C ASP A 58 -9.43 17.75 6.50
N PHE A 59 -8.45 17.02 7.05
CA PHE A 59 -7.32 16.49 6.29
C PHE A 59 -7.75 15.42 5.29
N LEU A 60 -8.59 14.46 5.69
CA LEU A 60 -9.07 13.40 4.80
C LEU A 60 -9.84 13.98 3.61
N GLU A 61 -10.73 14.94 3.87
CA GLU A 61 -11.49 15.65 2.85
C GLU A 61 -10.58 16.39 1.87
N ALA A 62 -9.56 17.11 2.37
CA ALA A 62 -8.63 17.87 1.53
C ALA A 62 -7.82 17.00 0.55
N TYR A 63 -7.57 15.73 0.90
CA TYR A 63 -6.85 14.77 0.05
C TYR A 63 -7.74 13.73 -0.62
N ASN A 64 -9.07 13.92 -0.55
CA ASN A 64 -10.07 12.99 -1.10
C ASN A 64 -9.87 11.54 -0.61
N LEU A 65 -9.49 11.40 0.66
CA LEU A 65 -9.31 10.13 1.34
C LEU A 65 -10.56 9.78 2.14
N SER A 66 -10.84 8.49 2.26
CA SER A 66 -11.99 7.97 3.00
C SER A 66 -11.54 7.04 4.11
N GLN A 67 -12.10 7.18 5.31
CA GLN A 67 -11.93 6.22 6.39
C GLN A 67 -13.08 5.20 6.30
N LEU A 68 -12.77 3.90 6.30
CA LEU A 68 -13.77 2.84 6.05
C LEU A 68 -14.27 2.10 7.30
N ILE A 69 -13.67 2.31 8.49
CA ILE A 69 -14.03 1.58 9.71
C ILE A 69 -14.97 2.43 10.56
N GLU A 70 -16.25 2.05 10.61
CA GLU A 70 -17.24 2.74 11.45
C GLU A 70 -17.42 2.08 12.83
N SER A 71 -16.93 0.85 13.01
CA SER A 71 -17.09 0.09 14.25
C SER A 71 -15.90 0.28 15.21
N PRO A 72 -16.12 0.21 16.54
CA PRO A 72 -15.04 0.34 17.51
C PRO A 72 -13.95 -0.71 17.33
N THR A 73 -12.69 -0.28 17.38
CA THR A 73 -11.52 -1.16 17.21
C THR A 73 -10.80 -1.47 18.50
N ARG A 74 -11.15 -0.77 19.57
CA ARG A 74 -10.69 -1.04 20.93
C ARG A 74 -11.86 -1.06 21.91
N ILE A 75 -12.12 -2.22 22.50
CA ILE A 75 -13.23 -2.49 23.41
C ILE A 75 -12.65 -2.94 24.76
N THR A 76 -12.89 -2.14 25.80
CA THR A 76 -12.55 -2.47 27.18
C THR A 76 -13.84 -2.70 27.99
N LYS A 77 -13.71 -3.09 29.27
CA LYS A 77 -14.87 -3.25 30.18
C LYS A 77 -15.70 -1.96 30.34
N SER A 78 -15.09 -0.80 30.14
CA SER A 78 -15.69 0.51 30.42
C SER A 78 -15.80 1.43 29.21
N THR A 79 -15.11 1.12 28.10
CA THR A 79 -15.04 2.02 26.94
C THR A 79 -15.06 1.24 25.64
N SER A 80 -15.63 1.84 24.61
CA SER A 80 -15.57 1.35 23.23
C SER A 80 -15.12 2.51 22.33
N THR A 81 -13.96 2.37 21.68
CA THR A 81 -13.32 3.46 20.94
C THR A 81 -12.79 2.98 19.59
N LEU A 82 -12.94 3.82 18.57
CA LEU A 82 -12.32 3.66 17.26
C LEU A 82 -10.96 4.37 17.28
N THR A 83 -9.87 3.61 17.40
CA THR A 83 -8.50 4.15 17.43
C THR A 83 -7.66 3.68 16.25
N ASP A 84 -7.93 2.47 15.76
CA ASP A 84 -7.32 1.92 14.56
C ASP A 84 -8.17 2.29 13.34
N LEU A 85 -7.56 2.96 12.36
CA LEU A 85 -8.24 3.53 11.18
C LEU A 85 -7.78 2.83 9.90
N LEU A 86 -8.72 2.57 8.99
CA LEU A 86 -8.42 2.19 7.61
C LEU A 86 -8.73 3.36 6.69
N ILE A 87 -7.69 4.05 6.21
CA ILE A 87 -7.82 5.22 5.33
C ILE A 87 -7.40 4.83 3.92
N VAL A 88 -8.23 5.12 2.93
CA VAL A 88 -8.07 4.69 1.53
C VAL A 88 -8.29 5.86 0.58
N GLY A 89 -7.67 5.79 -0.61
CA GLY A 89 -7.92 6.77 -1.67
C GLY A 89 -9.19 6.48 -2.48
N ASP A 90 -9.47 5.20 -2.71
CA ASP A 90 -10.66 4.75 -3.44
C ASP A 90 -11.39 3.68 -2.62
N PRO A 91 -12.57 4.00 -2.03
CA PRO A 91 -13.41 3.03 -1.34
C PRO A 91 -13.86 1.86 -2.22
N ASP A 92 -14.01 2.07 -3.53
CA ASP A 92 -14.55 1.07 -4.45
C ASP A 92 -13.57 -0.10 -4.69
N ASP A 93 -12.30 0.08 -4.34
CA ASP A 93 -11.30 -1.00 -4.30
C ASP A 93 -11.62 -2.03 -3.20
N PHE A 94 -12.48 -1.73 -2.22
CA PHE A 94 -12.77 -2.60 -1.09
C PHE A 94 -14.15 -3.27 -1.24
N ILE A 95 -14.17 -4.60 -1.19
CA ILE A 95 -15.38 -5.43 -1.27
C ILE A 95 -16.08 -5.50 0.08
N SER A 96 -15.31 -5.61 1.16
CA SER A 96 -15.85 -5.65 2.52
C SER A 96 -14.79 -5.20 3.52
N VAL A 97 -15.24 -4.62 4.63
CA VAL A 97 -14.40 -4.16 5.73
C VAL A 97 -15.14 -4.43 7.03
N ASP A 98 -14.50 -5.13 7.97
CA ASP A 98 -15.10 -5.59 9.22
C ASP A 98 -14.09 -5.53 10.37
N THR A 99 -14.62 -5.47 11.60
CA THR A 99 -13.86 -5.65 12.85
C THR A 99 -14.22 -7.00 13.47
N LEU A 100 -13.19 -7.71 13.95
CA LEU A 100 -13.34 -9.02 14.58
C LEU A 100 -12.78 -8.97 16.00
N ASP A 101 -13.66 -9.10 17.00
CA ASP A 101 -13.24 -9.30 18.38
C ASP A 101 -12.85 -10.76 18.61
N VAL A 102 -11.56 -10.99 18.89
CA VAL A 102 -11.00 -12.33 19.12
C VAL A 102 -11.05 -12.69 20.61
N GLY A 103 -11.44 -11.76 21.49
CA GLY A 103 -11.55 -11.98 22.94
C GLY A 103 -10.21 -12.19 23.66
N MET A 104 -9.09 -12.02 22.97
CA MET A 104 -7.73 -12.21 23.51
C MET A 104 -7.05 -10.89 23.89
N SER A 105 -7.57 -9.75 23.42
CA SER A 105 -7.08 -8.40 23.72
C SER A 105 -8.27 -7.46 23.85
N ASP A 106 -8.02 -6.26 24.35
CA ASP A 106 -8.93 -5.11 24.23
C ASP A 106 -8.96 -4.49 22.82
N HIS A 107 -8.14 -4.98 21.87
CA HIS A 107 -8.16 -4.56 20.47
C HIS A 107 -8.83 -5.62 19.58
N CYS A 108 -9.68 -5.16 18.66
CA CYS A 108 -10.28 -5.95 17.61
C CYS A 108 -9.34 -6.05 16.39
N VAL A 109 -9.38 -7.17 15.69
CA VAL A 109 -8.65 -7.38 14.43
C VAL A 109 -9.42 -6.72 13.30
N LEU A 110 -8.73 -5.94 12.47
CA LEU A 110 -9.30 -5.42 11.22
C LEU A 110 -9.22 -6.48 10.12
N THR A 111 -10.34 -6.75 9.47
CA THR A 111 -10.39 -7.65 8.32
C THR A 111 -11.04 -6.95 7.14
N PHE A 112 -10.48 -7.10 5.95
CA PHE A 112 -11.03 -6.49 4.75
C PHE A 112 -10.71 -7.32 3.51
N LYS A 113 -11.54 -7.16 2.47
CA LYS A 113 -11.34 -7.77 1.15
C LYS A 113 -11.16 -6.66 0.13
N ILE A 114 -10.10 -6.74 -0.67
CA ILE A 114 -9.77 -5.77 -1.71
C ILE A 114 -9.95 -6.41 -3.08
N ASN A 115 -10.62 -5.72 -3.98
CA ASN A 115 -10.71 -6.04 -5.39
C ASN A 115 -9.49 -5.49 -6.15
N PHE A 116 -8.35 -6.17 -6.05
CA PHE A 116 -7.17 -5.78 -6.81
C PHE A 116 -7.21 -6.37 -8.22
N SER A 117 -7.47 -5.54 -9.23
CA SER A 117 -7.19 -5.95 -10.61
C SER A 117 -5.67 -5.97 -10.81
N LYS A 118 -5.07 -7.16 -10.76
CA LYS A 118 -3.67 -7.31 -11.14
C LYS A 118 -3.58 -6.93 -12.61
N ALA A 119 -3.02 -5.75 -12.90
CA ALA A 119 -2.69 -5.38 -14.27
C ALA A 119 -1.93 -6.56 -14.89
N SER A 120 -2.56 -7.23 -15.86
CA SER A 120 -1.95 -8.35 -16.54
C SER A 120 -0.62 -7.84 -17.09
N ARG A 121 0.50 -8.44 -16.65
CA ARG A 121 1.79 -8.19 -17.30
C ARG A 121 1.66 -8.76 -18.69
N TYR A 122 1.21 -7.94 -19.63
CA TYR A 122 1.21 -8.28 -21.03
C TYR A 122 2.64 -8.67 -21.39
N GLU A 123 2.80 -9.92 -21.80
CA GLU A 123 4.09 -10.46 -22.21
C GLU A 123 4.54 -9.69 -23.45
N LYS A 124 5.55 -8.83 -23.28
CA LYS A 124 6.13 -8.13 -24.42
C LYS A 124 6.99 -9.12 -25.18
N PHE A 125 6.57 -9.49 -26.38
CA PHE A 125 7.40 -10.25 -27.30
C PHE A 125 8.14 -9.29 -28.23
N LEU A 126 9.45 -9.46 -28.35
CA LEU A 126 10.26 -8.77 -29.34
C LEU A 126 10.56 -9.74 -30.48
N ARG A 127 10.24 -9.32 -31.71
CA ARG A 127 10.58 -10.04 -32.93
C ARG A 127 11.77 -9.36 -33.60
N TYR A 128 12.83 -10.11 -33.88
CA TYR A 128 14.01 -9.62 -34.58
C TYR A 128 14.55 -10.70 -35.54
N ARG A 129 15.39 -10.33 -36.50
CA ARG A 129 16.10 -11.31 -37.35
C ARG A 129 17.34 -11.81 -36.62
N ASP A 130 17.46 -13.13 -36.48
CA ASP A 130 18.59 -13.76 -35.81
C ASP A 130 19.75 -13.92 -36.80
N TYR A 131 20.76 -13.04 -36.68
CA TYR A 131 21.99 -13.10 -37.49
C TYR A 131 23.12 -13.90 -36.82
N SER A 132 22.86 -14.57 -35.69
CA SER A 132 23.92 -15.27 -34.94
C SER A 132 24.57 -16.42 -35.70
N LYS A 133 23.86 -17.01 -36.67
CA LYS A 133 24.34 -18.07 -37.56
C LYS A 133 24.32 -17.65 -39.04
N PHE A 134 24.32 -16.34 -39.30
CA PHE A 134 24.30 -15.84 -40.66
C PHE A 134 25.64 -16.15 -41.35
N ASP A 135 25.58 -16.93 -42.42
CA ASP A 135 26.73 -17.22 -43.27
C ASP A 135 26.64 -16.33 -44.52
N ALA A 136 27.58 -15.39 -44.63
CA ALA A 136 27.59 -14.42 -45.71
C ALA A 136 27.85 -15.08 -47.07
N ASP A 137 28.75 -16.05 -47.14
CA ASP A 137 29.13 -16.71 -48.40
C ASP A 137 27.96 -17.53 -48.94
N LEU A 138 27.29 -18.29 -48.07
CA LEU A 138 26.06 -19.00 -48.45
C LEU A 138 24.94 -18.04 -48.87
N PHE A 139 24.76 -16.93 -48.16
CA PHE A 139 23.79 -15.91 -48.55
C PHE A 139 24.08 -15.33 -49.93
N TYR A 140 25.34 -14.97 -50.21
CA TYR A 140 25.73 -14.45 -51.52
C TYR A 140 25.54 -15.48 -52.63
N ASN A 141 25.91 -16.74 -52.41
CA ASN A 141 25.70 -17.80 -53.38
C ASN A 141 24.20 -17.95 -53.74
N ASP A 142 23.33 -17.96 -52.73
CA ASP A 142 21.89 -18.03 -52.98
C ASP A 142 21.33 -16.75 -53.62
N LEU A 143 21.84 -15.59 -53.24
CA LEU A 143 21.48 -14.30 -53.85
C LEU A 143 21.82 -14.30 -55.35
N HIS A 144 22.98 -14.85 -55.74
CA HIS A 144 23.37 -15.00 -57.15
C HIS A 144 22.57 -16.06 -57.89
N SER A 145 21.99 -17.04 -57.20
CA SER A 145 21.18 -18.10 -57.81
C SER A 145 19.77 -17.64 -58.23
N VAL A 146 19.30 -16.49 -57.71
CA VAL A 146 17.99 -15.94 -58.06
C VAL A 146 18.02 -15.42 -59.50
N ASN A 147 16.97 -15.76 -60.28
CA ASN A 147 16.81 -15.26 -61.64
C ASN A 147 16.34 -13.80 -61.66
N TRP A 148 17.25 -12.86 -61.41
CA TRP A 148 16.97 -11.43 -61.40
C TRP A 148 16.51 -10.90 -62.76
N SER A 149 16.90 -11.56 -63.86
CA SER A 149 16.50 -11.16 -65.21
C SER A 149 14.98 -11.28 -65.44
N PHE A 150 14.28 -12.09 -64.64
CA PHE A 150 12.83 -12.19 -64.70
C PHE A 150 12.12 -10.85 -64.43
N ILE A 151 12.74 -9.95 -63.65
CA ILE A 151 12.19 -8.62 -63.36
C ILE A 151 11.85 -7.85 -64.66
N TYR A 152 12.69 -7.96 -65.69
CA TYR A 152 12.48 -7.26 -66.97
C TYR A 152 11.30 -7.81 -67.78
N THR A 153 10.74 -8.96 -67.40
CA THR A 153 9.60 -9.58 -68.08
C THR A 153 8.26 -9.23 -67.45
N LEU A 154 8.28 -8.51 -66.32
CA LEU A 154 7.09 -8.17 -65.55
C LEU A 154 6.34 -6.97 -66.16
N PRO A 155 5.00 -6.95 -66.08
CA PRO A 155 4.17 -6.01 -66.84
C PRO A 155 4.14 -4.59 -66.26
N ASP A 156 4.40 -4.43 -64.97
CA ASP A 156 4.28 -3.17 -64.25
C ASP A 156 5.31 -3.04 -63.10
N VAL A 157 5.47 -1.83 -62.59
CA VAL A 157 6.47 -1.50 -61.55
C VAL A 157 6.15 -2.18 -60.22
N ASP A 158 4.88 -2.32 -59.85
CA ASP A 158 4.49 -2.94 -58.58
C ASP A 158 4.89 -4.42 -58.59
N SER A 159 4.61 -5.12 -59.69
CA SER A 159 5.04 -6.51 -59.91
C SER A 159 6.57 -6.67 -59.80
N MET A 160 7.35 -5.72 -60.32
CA MET A 160 8.82 -5.73 -60.22
C MET A 160 9.30 -5.57 -58.77
N VAL A 161 8.68 -4.65 -58.03
CA VAL A 161 8.99 -4.44 -56.61
C VAL A 161 8.61 -5.67 -55.80
N ASP A 162 7.44 -6.27 -56.06
CA ASP A 162 6.99 -7.48 -55.39
C ASP A 162 7.95 -8.65 -55.63
N HIS A 163 8.41 -8.84 -56.87
CA HIS A 163 9.39 -9.87 -57.19
C HIS A 163 10.70 -9.68 -56.41
N LEU A 164 11.22 -8.45 -56.37
CA LEU A 164 12.42 -8.12 -55.58
C LEU A 164 12.19 -8.40 -54.09
N GLU A 165 11.07 -7.92 -53.56
CA GLU A 165 10.75 -8.01 -52.13
C GLU A 165 10.58 -9.47 -51.69
N VAL A 166 9.86 -10.28 -52.45
CA VAL A 166 9.63 -11.71 -52.17
C VAL A 166 10.94 -12.49 -52.17
N ASN A 167 11.80 -12.28 -53.18
CA ASN A 167 13.09 -12.97 -53.25
C ASN A 167 14.00 -12.58 -52.09
N LEU A 168 14.15 -11.29 -51.80
CA LEU A 168 14.95 -10.82 -50.66
C LEU A 168 14.39 -11.33 -49.33
N LYS A 169 13.07 -11.23 -49.11
CA LYS A 169 12.43 -11.78 -47.91
C LYS A 169 12.70 -13.27 -47.76
N THR A 170 12.63 -14.03 -48.85
CA THR A 170 12.87 -15.48 -48.84
C THR A 170 14.31 -15.81 -48.46
N LEU A 171 15.28 -15.10 -49.06
CA LEU A 171 16.69 -15.24 -48.73
C LEU A 171 16.96 -14.90 -47.26
N PHE A 172 16.45 -13.76 -46.78
CA PHE A 172 16.61 -13.40 -45.37
C PHE A 172 15.88 -14.35 -44.43
N ASN A 173 14.72 -14.90 -44.80
CA ASN A 173 14.02 -15.88 -43.96
C ASN A 173 14.79 -17.21 -43.88
N ARG A 174 15.53 -17.57 -44.93
CA ARG A 174 16.40 -18.75 -44.94
C ARG A 174 17.67 -18.55 -44.10
N HIS A 175 18.35 -17.41 -44.27
CA HIS A 175 19.67 -17.17 -43.69
C HIS A 175 19.68 -16.39 -42.37
N ALA A 176 18.64 -15.59 -42.12
CA ALA A 176 18.45 -14.80 -40.91
C ALA A 176 16.97 -14.85 -40.46
N PRO A 177 16.47 -16.04 -40.07
CA PRO A 177 15.08 -16.24 -39.72
C PRO A 177 14.65 -15.31 -38.57
N TYR A 178 13.36 -14.97 -38.55
CA TYR A 178 12.80 -14.25 -37.42
C TYR A 178 12.81 -15.10 -36.17
N ARG A 179 13.25 -14.50 -35.07
CA ARG A 179 13.16 -15.06 -33.74
C ARG A 179 12.32 -14.16 -32.86
N GLN A 180 11.47 -14.79 -32.06
CA GLN A 180 10.67 -14.12 -31.06
C GLN A 180 11.25 -14.40 -29.68
N VAL A 181 11.49 -13.35 -28.90
CA VAL A 181 11.95 -13.47 -27.52
C VAL A 181 11.00 -12.77 -26.57
N ARG A 182 10.77 -13.40 -25.42
CA ARG A 182 9.98 -12.81 -24.35
C ARG A 182 10.83 -11.78 -23.60
N VAL A 183 10.38 -10.53 -23.59
CA VAL A 183 11.00 -9.43 -22.85
C VAL A 183 10.35 -9.37 -21.48
N SER A 184 11.03 -9.94 -20.49
CA SER A 184 10.54 -9.98 -19.10
C SER A 184 10.84 -8.69 -18.33
N LYS A 185 11.84 -7.91 -18.76
CA LYS A 185 12.28 -6.69 -18.08
C LYS A 185 12.44 -5.55 -19.10
N PRO A 186 12.05 -4.31 -18.74
CA PRO A 186 12.37 -3.16 -19.57
C PRO A 186 13.89 -3.01 -19.75
N PRO A 187 14.36 -2.41 -20.86
CA PRO A 187 15.78 -2.17 -21.06
C PRO A 187 16.32 -1.31 -19.91
N ALA A 188 17.48 -1.71 -19.37
CA ALA A 188 18.14 -0.95 -18.32
C ALA A 188 18.62 0.40 -18.89
N PRO A 189 18.11 1.57 -18.43
CA PRO A 189 18.39 2.87 -19.05
C PRO A 189 19.89 3.22 -19.06
N TRP A 190 20.61 2.77 -18.03
CA TRP A 190 22.05 2.98 -17.90
C TRP A 190 22.88 2.12 -18.87
N ARG A 191 22.31 1.08 -19.49
CA ARG A 191 23.02 0.17 -20.41
C ARG A 191 22.99 0.70 -21.84
N THR A 192 23.76 1.75 -22.07
CA THR A 192 23.91 2.42 -23.37
C THR A 192 24.60 1.54 -24.42
N TYR A 193 24.53 1.96 -25.69
CA TYR A 193 25.18 1.26 -26.80
C TYR A 193 26.69 1.14 -26.62
N ASN A 194 27.37 2.25 -26.26
CA ASN A 194 28.81 2.27 -26.04
C ASN A 194 29.24 1.27 -24.95
N LEU A 195 28.47 1.17 -23.85
CA LEU A 195 28.75 0.20 -22.79
C LEU A 195 28.59 -1.25 -23.28
N LYS A 196 27.64 -1.52 -24.18
CA LYS A 196 27.51 -2.87 -24.78
C LYS A 196 28.71 -3.22 -25.65
N ILE A 197 29.24 -2.27 -26.42
CA ILE A 197 30.46 -2.47 -27.22
C ILE A 197 31.63 -2.80 -26.30
N MET A 198 31.91 -1.95 -25.31
CA MET A 198 33.02 -2.17 -24.37
C MET A 198 32.92 -3.53 -23.67
N MET A 199 31.71 -3.90 -23.22
CA MET A 199 31.47 -5.23 -22.62
C MET A 199 31.75 -6.39 -23.58
N SER A 200 31.45 -6.22 -24.87
CA SER A 200 31.71 -7.24 -25.90
C SER A 200 33.20 -7.39 -26.21
N GLU A 201 33.93 -6.28 -26.31
CA GLU A 201 35.38 -6.26 -26.55
C GLU A 201 36.12 -6.95 -25.40
N ILE A 202 35.77 -6.62 -24.15
CA ILE A 202 36.36 -7.28 -22.97
C ILE A 202 36.11 -8.79 -23.00
N LYS A 203 34.93 -9.24 -23.45
CA LYS A 203 34.60 -10.66 -23.55
C LYS A 203 35.44 -11.36 -24.64
N LEU A 204 35.67 -10.71 -25.78
CA LEU A 204 36.52 -11.23 -26.85
C LEU A 204 37.98 -11.36 -26.40
N LEU A 205 38.53 -10.34 -25.74
CA LEU A 205 39.91 -10.35 -25.24
C LEU A 205 40.15 -11.44 -24.19
N LYS A 206 39.13 -11.78 -23.38
CA LYS A 206 39.22 -12.89 -22.42
C LYS A 206 39.22 -14.27 -23.08
N ASN A 207 38.56 -14.41 -24.22
CA ASN A 207 38.51 -15.67 -24.97
C ASN A 207 39.77 -15.95 -25.82
N ILE A 208 40.63 -14.95 -26.01
CA ILE A 208 41.89 -15.08 -26.77
C ILE A 208 43.06 -15.52 -25.87
N ASN A 209 42.93 -15.35 -24.55
CA ASN A 209 43.97 -15.66 -23.55
C ASN A 209 43.80 -17.02 -22.87
N VAL A 210 43.12 -17.99 -23.52
CA VAL A 210 43.00 -19.41 -23.11
C VAL A 210 43.39 -20.26 -24.30
#